data_AF-A0A382Q0V5-F1
#
_entry.id   AF-A0A382Q0V5-F1
#
_cell.length_a   1.000
_cell.length_b   1.000
_cell.length_c   1.000
_cell.angle_alpha   90.00
_cell.angle_beta   90.00
_cell.angle_gamma   90.00
#
_symmetry.space_group_name_H-M   'P 1'
#
loop_
_entity.id
_entity.type
_entity.pdbx_description
1 polymer ?
#
loop_
_entity_poly.entity_id
_entity_poly.type
_entity_poly.pdbx_seq_one_letter_code
_entity_poly.pdbx_strand_id
1 'polypeptide(L)'
;MHRYFLYLALAFLVILSLDTIRSCFGANGFQVTVGTLVLAMNTTLLSLYTFSCHSLRHLIGGKVDCFSCVAFGDMRHKMWKGVSRLNENHMLWAWASLFGVGFTDLYVWMVASGRITDFKII
;
A
#
# COMPACT_ATOMS: atom_id res chain seq x y z
N MET A 1 5.54 -19.13 7.42
CA MET A 1 4.35 -18.28 7.64
C MET A 1 4.39 -16.96 6.84
N HIS A 2 5.46 -16.15 6.88
CA HIS A 2 5.51 -14.83 6.20
C HIS A 2 5.10 -14.81 4.71
N ARG A 3 5.37 -15.88 3.94
CA ARG A 3 4.91 -16.00 2.54
C ARG A 3 3.38 -16.00 2.40
N TYR A 4 2.66 -16.68 3.28
CA TYR A 4 1.19 -16.76 3.21
C TYR A 4 0.54 -15.44 3.60
N PHE A 5 1.09 -14.78 4.64
CA PHE A 5 0.67 -13.44 5.03
C PHE A 5 0.89 -12.41 3.92
N LEU A 6 1.94 -12.55 3.09
CA LEU A 6 2.15 -11.67 1.93
C LEU A 6 0.99 -11.74 0.93
N TYR A 7 0.47 -12.94 0.62
CA TYR A 7 -0.67 -13.06 -0.30
C TYR A 7 -1.94 -12.43 0.26
N LEU A 8 -2.19 -12.63 1.55
CA LEU A 8 -3.32 -11.99 2.24
C LEU A 8 -3.17 -10.46 2.25
N ALA A 9 -1.97 -9.95 2.55
CA ALA A 9 -1.68 -8.51 2.54
C ALA A 9 -1.89 -7.90 1.14
N LEU A 10 -1.46 -8.59 0.08
CA LEU A 10 -1.73 -8.16 -1.30
C LEU A 10 -3.22 -8.11 -1.62
N ALA A 11 -4.01 -9.08 -1.13
CA ALA A 11 -5.47 -9.06 -1.30
C ALA A 11 -6.10 -7.85 -0.58
N PHE A 12 -5.70 -7.58 0.67
CA PHE A 12 -6.15 -6.40 1.40
C PHE A 12 -5.75 -5.09 0.73
N LEU A 13 -4.54 -5.00 0.16
CA LEU A 13 -4.10 -3.83 -0.58
C LEU A 13 -4.98 -3.53 -1.78
N VAL A 14 -5.44 -4.56 -2.50
CA VAL A 14 -6.38 -4.38 -3.62
C VAL A 14 -7.69 -3.81 -3.10
N ILE A 15 -8.23 -4.34 -2.01
CA ILE A 15 -9.47 -3.84 -1.40
C ILE A 15 -9.32 -2.39 -0.97
N LEU A 16 -8.26 -2.05 -0.22
CA LEU A 16 -8.00 -0.68 0.24
C LEU A 16 -7.80 0.31 -0.91
N SER A 17 -7.15 -0.14 -1.98
CA SER A 17 -7.00 0.67 -3.20
C SER A 17 -8.34 0.93 -3.87
N LEU A 18 -9.21 -0.08 -3.95
CA LEU A 18 -10.57 0.09 -4.47
C LEU A 18 -11.41 1.01 -3.59
N ASP A 19 -11.30 0.91 -2.27
CA ASP A 19 -12.03 1.78 -1.34
C ASP A 19 -11.53 3.22 -1.45
N THR A 20 -10.22 3.43 -1.58
CA THR A 20 -9.64 4.75 -1.87
C THR A 20 -10.20 5.33 -3.17
N ILE A 21 -10.20 4.54 -4.25
CA ILE A 21 -10.74 4.98 -5.55
C ILE A 21 -12.23 5.30 -5.44
N ARG A 22 -13.01 4.44 -4.77
CA ARG A 22 -14.45 4.66 -4.56
C ARG A 22 -14.72 5.90 -3.73
N SER A 23 -13.87 6.22 -2.75
CA SER A 23 -14.01 7.45 -1.96
C SER A 23 -13.91 8.71 -2.82
N CYS A 24 -13.30 8.62 -4.01
CA CYS A 24 -13.25 9.71 -4.98
C CYS A 24 -14.55 9.92 -5.78
N PHE A 25 -15.56 9.07 -5.60
CA PHE A 25 -16.83 9.18 -6.33
C PHE A 25 -17.99 9.33 -5.34
N GLY A 26 -18.58 10.51 -5.31
CA GLY A 26 -19.75 10.82 -4.50
C GLY A 26 -21.03 10.91 -5.32
N ALA A 27 -22.12 11.33 -4.67
CA ALA A 27 -23.45 11.44 -5.28
C ALA A 27 -23.50 12.35 -6.53
N ASN A 28 -22.63 13.35 -6.60
CA ASN A 28 -22.59 14.33 -7.70
C ASN A 28 -21.39 14.13 -8.64
N GLY A 29 -20.79 12.94 -8.65
CA GLY A 29 -19.63 12.62 -9.50
C GLY A 29 -18.30 12.63 -8.73
N PHE A 30 -17.21 12.96 -9.42
CA PHE A 30 -15.88 12.97 -8.83
C PHE A 30 -15.79 13.97 -7.68
N GLN A 31 -15.19 13.55 -6.57
CA GLN A 31 -14.93 14.36 -5.40
C GLN A 31 -13.60 13.97 -4.77
N VAL A 32 -13.02 14.89 -4.01
CA VAL A 32 -11.89 14.59 -3.12
C VAL A 32 -12.22 15.19 -1.77
N THR A 33 -12.30 14.37 -0.73
CA THR A 33 -12.44 14.84 0.65
C THR A 33 -11.13 14.69 1.42
N VAL A 34 -11.06 15.28 2.60
CA VAL A 34 -9.94 15.02 3.52
C VAL A 34 -9.88 13.51 3.84
N GLY A 35 -11.03 12.85 4.01
CA GLY A 35 -11.12 11.40 4.16
C GLY A 35 -10.50 10.62 3.00
N THR A 36 -10.74 11.03 1.76
CA THR A 36 -10.08 10.44 0.58
C THR A 36 -8.56 10.50 0.68
N LEU A 37 -8.00 11.64 1.10
CA LEU A 37 -6.55 11.80 1.27
C LEU A 37 -6.01 10.93 2.40
N VAL A 38 -6.76 10.81 3.51
CA VAL A 38 -6.40 9.95 4.64
C VAL A 38 -6.38 8.48 4.22
N LEU A 39 -7.39 8.01 3.48
CA LEU A 39 -7.44 6.64 2.94
C LEU A 39 -6.32 6.38 1.93
N ALA A 40 -6.02 7.35 1.05
CA ALA A 40 -4.93 7.26 0.08
C ALA A 40 -3.57 7.18 0.76
N MET A 41 -3.33 7.99 1.79
CA MET A 41 -2.10 7.95 2.59
C MET A 41 -1.92 6.58 3.23
N ASN A 42 -2.95 6.05 3.89
CA ASN A 42 -2.89 4.74 4.55
C ASN A 42 -2.60 3.61 3.57
N THR A 43 -3.35 3.57 2.47
CA THR A 43 -3.16 2.59 1.40
C THR A 43 -1.74 2.65 0.83
N THR A 44 -1.18 3.86 0.68
CA THR A 44 0.20 4.06 0.21
C THR A 44 1.22 3.54 1.21
N LEU A 45 1.07 3.84 2.51
CA LEU A 45 1.99 3.37 3.55
C LEU A 45 1.98 1.85 3.68
N LEU A 46 0.79 1.24 3.68
CA LEU A 46 0.63 -0.22 3.68
C LEU A 46 1.22 -0.86 2.42
N SER A 47 1.08 -0.19 1.27
CA SER A 47 1.71 -0.63 0.02
C SER A 47 3.22 -0.64 0.14
N LEU A 48 3.83 0.44 0.64
CA LEU A 48 5.28 0.54 0.84
C LEU A 48 5.79 -0.52 1.82
N TYR A 49 5.05 -0.79 2.91
CA TYR A 49 5.39 -1.85 3.84
C TYR A 49 5.33 -3.25 3.19
N THR A 50 4.26 -3.53 2.43
CA THR A 50 4.10 -4.82 1.74
C THR A 50 5.17 -5.01 0.66
N PHE A 51 5.42 -3.98 -0.15
CA PHE A 51 6.39 -4.01 -1.23
C PHE A 51 7.84 -3.99 -0.76
N SER A 52 8.12 -3.53 0.48
CA SER A 52 9.45 -3.63 1.10
C SER A 52 9.73 -4.99 1.74
N CYS A 53 8.80 -5.95 1.71
CA CYS A 53 8.98 -7.23 2.39
C CYS A 53 10.07 -8.11 1.74
N HIS A 54 10.89 -8.77 2.57
CA HIS A 54 11.89 -9.74 2.12
C HIS A 54 11.27 -10.90 1.32
N SER A 55 10.06 -11.33 1.68
CA SER A 55 9.34 -12.39 0.95
C SER A 55 9.02 -11.98 -0.49
N LEU A 56 8.72 -10.70 -0.73
CA LEU A 56 8.44 -10.19 -2.08
C LEU A 56 9.73 -10.07 -2.91
N ARG A 57 10.84 -9.65 -2.28
CA ARG A 57 12.17 -9.64 -2.92
C ARG A 57 12.50 -11.02 -3.49
N HIS A 58 12.27 -12.07 -2.70
CA HIS A 58 12.47 -13.45 -3.12
C HIS A 58 11.45 -13.93 -4.15
N LEU A 59 10.23 -13.38 -4.17
CA LEU A 59 9.23 -13.74 -5.18
C LEU A 59 9.59 -13.18 -6.56
N ILE A 60 10.12 -11.95 -6.61
CA ILE A 60 10.48 -11.26 -7.86
C ILE A 60 11.83 -11.75 -8.41
N GLY A 61 12.85 -11.85 -7.54
CA GLY A 61 14.21 -12.21 -7.95
C GLY A 61 14.64 -13.65 -7.63
N GLY A 62 13.86 -14.40 -6.85
CA GLY A 62 14.25 -15.76 -6.46
C GLY A 62 14.20 -16.74 -7.62
N LYS A 63 15.06 -17.76 -7.57
CA LYS A 63 15.21 -18.86 -8.54
C LYS A 63 15.81 -18.49 -9.90
N VAL A 64 16.51 -17.35 -9.99
CA VAL A 64 17.22 -16.95 -11.21
C VAL A 64 18.64 -16.54 -10.83
N ASP A 65 19.63 -17.30 -11.28
CA ASP A 65 21.06 -17.00 -11.05
C ASP A 65 21.64 -16.09 -12.14
N CYS A 66 20.96 -15.99 -13.29
CA CYS A 66 21.31 -15.12 -14.40
C CYS A 66 20.07 -14.40 -14.94
N PHE A 67 19.91 -13.11 -14.60
CA PHE A 67 18.78 -12.32 -15.08
C PHE A 67 18.80 -12.16 -16.61
N SER A 68 19.97 -12.01 -17.24
CA SER A 68 20.08 -11.91 -18.70
C SER A 68 19.75 -13.20 -19.46
N CYS A 69 19.66 -14.35 -18.77
CA CYS A 69 19.42 -15.66 -19.36
C CYS A 69 17.93 -16.06 -19.39
N VAL A 70 17.04 -15.24 -18.83
CA VAL A 70 15.60 -15.52 -18.76
C VAL A 70 14.79 -14.47 -19.52
N ALA A 71 13.65 -14.88 -20.07
CA ALA A 71 12.70 -13.95 -20.67
C ALA A 71 12.30 -12.86 -19.65
N PHE A 72 12.25 -11.60 -20.12
CA PHE A 72 11.98 -10.42 -19.28
C PHE A 72 12.99 -10.17 -18.14
N GLY A 73 14.20 -10.70 -18.28
CA GLY A 73 15.30 -10.58 -17.33
C GLY A 73 15.60 -9.17 -16.80
N ASP A 74 15.72 -8.21 -17.72
CA ASP A 74 16.05 -6.81 -17.38
C ASP A 74 14.94 -6.15 -16.54
N MET A 75 13.66 -6.40 -16.89
CA MET A 75 12.52 -5.92 -16.10
C MET A 75 12.50 -6.53 -14.70
N ARG A 76 12.74 -7.84 -14.58
CA ARG A 76 12.83 -8.52 -13.27
C ARG A 76 13.97 -7.97 -12.42
N HIS A 77 15.13 -7.72 -13.02
CA HIS A 77 16.28 -7.15 -12.31
C HIS A 77 15.98 -5.73 -11.79
N LYS A 78 15.35 -4.89 -12.61
CA LYS A 78 14.90 -3.54 -12.20
C LYS A 78 13.92 -3.60 -11.04
N MET A 79 12.90 -4.47 -11.11
CA MET A 79 11.93 -4.66 -10.02
C MET A 79 12.59 -5.19 -8.75
N TRP A 80 13.48 -6.18 -8.87
CA TRP A 80 14.23 -6.73 -7.73
C TRP A 80 15.12 -5.67 -7.07
N LYS A 81 15.79 -4.82 -7.86
CA LYS A 81 16.61 -3.71 -7.35
C LYS A 81 15.76 -2.68 -6.62
N GLY A 82 14.60 -2.33 -7.17
CA GLY A 82 13.64 -1.41 -6.53
C GLY A 82 13.14 -1.96 -5.19
N VAL A 83 12.69 -3.21 -5.16
CA VAL A 83 12.23 -3.88 -3.93
C VAL A 83 13.36 -4.05 -2.91
N SER A 84 14.59 -4.30 -3.36
CA SER A 84 15.75 -4.38 -2.47
C SER A 84 16.02 -3.04 -1.78
N ARG A 85 15.94 -1.92 -2.51
CA ARG A 85 16.08 -0.58 -1.94
C ARG A 85 14.96 -0.24 -0.95
N LEU A 86 13.72 -0.64 -1.25
CA LEU A 86 12.60 -0.47 -0.30
C LEU A 86 12.79 -1.33 0.95
N ASN A 87 13.33 -2.54 0.80
CA ASN A 87 13.56 -3.49 1.89
C ASN A 87 14.58 -3.00 2.93
N GLU A 88 15.58 -2.19 2.53
CA GLU A 88 16.54 -1.55 3.45
C GLU A 88 15.83 -0.74 4.55
N ASN A 89 14.66 -0.17 4.24
CA ASN A 89 13.86 0.64 5.16
C ASN A 89 12.59 -0.09 5.63
N HIS A 90 12.53 -1.43 5.53
CA HIS A 90 11.32 -2.21 5.84
C HIS A 90 10.75 -1.91 7.24
N MET A 91 11.63 -1.78 8.24
CA MET A 91 11.20 -1.48 9.61
C MET A 91 10.59 -0.06 9.73
N LEU A 92 11.13 0.92 9.01
CA LEU A 92 10.56 2.26 8.95
C LEU A 92 9.15 2.23 8.33
N TRP A 93 8.99 1.53 7.21
CA TRP A 93 7.67 1.38 6.57
C TRP A 93 6.66 0.64 7.45
N ALA A 94 7.13 -0.30 8.28
CA ALA A 94 6.28 -0.99 9.25
C ALA A 94 5.73 0.00 10.29
N TRP A 95 6.59 0.80 10.92
CA TRP A 95 6.16 1.81 11.90
C TRP A 95 5.28 2.88 11.27
N ALA A 96 5.68 3.41 10.11
CA ALA A 96 4.89 4.43 9.41
C ALA A 96 3.50 3.92 9.04
N SER A 97 3.38 2.69 8.52
CA SER A 97 2.08 2.08 8.20
C SER A 97 1.26 1.78 9.46
N LEU A 98 1.87 1.35 10.57
CA LEU A 98 1.17 1.14 11.84
C LEU A 98 0.55 2.44 12.37
N PHE A 99 1.31 3.54 12.39
CA PHE A 99 0.77 4.85 12.77
C PHE A 99 -0.27 5.34 11.77
N GLY A 100 -0.06 5.12 10.47
CA GLY A 100 -1.00 5.47 9.41
C GLY A 100 -2.36 4.80 9.59
N VAL A 101 -2.38 3.48 9.84
CA VAL A 101 -3.62 2.73 10.07
C VAL A 101 -4.35 3.26 11.30
N GLY A 102 -3.64 3.42 12.44
CA GLY A 102 -4.26 3.93 13.66
C GLY A 102 -4.83 5.34 13.49
N PHE A 103 -4.14 6.20 12.74
CA PHE A 103 -4.62 7.53 12.40
C PHE A 103 -5.87 7.47 11.49
N THR A 104 -5.86 6.63 10.46
CA THR A 104 -7.01 6.46 9.57
C THR A 104 -8.23 5.93 10.31
N ASP A 105 -8.07 4.92 11.18
CA ASP A 105 -9.16 4.39 11.99
C ASP A 105 -9.75 5.46 12.89
N LEU A 106 -8.90 6.24 13.57
CA LEU A 106 -9.35 7.35 14.41
C LEU A 106 -10.09 8.42 13.59
N TYR A 107 -9.56 8.81 12.42
CA TYR A 107 -10.19 9.80 11.55
C TYR A 107 -11.57 9.34 11.08
N VAL A 108 -11.66 8.13 10.53
CA VAL A 108 -12.92 7.56 10.03
C VAL A 108 -13.93 7.42 11.16
N TRP A 109 -13.50 6.98 12.34
CA TRP A 109 -14.37 6.92 13.51
C TRP A 109 -14.87 8.30 13.95
N MET A 110 -14.02 9.33 13.96
CA MET A 110 -14.44 10.69 14.29
C MET A 110 -15.45 11.25 13.29
N VAL A 111 -15.25 11.01 11.98
CA VAL A 111 -16.21 11.39 10.94
C VAL A 111 -17.53 10.64 11.11
N ALA A 112 -17.47 9.30 11.23
CA ALA A 112 -18.65 8.45 11.34
C ALA A 112 -19.47 8.70 12.62
N SER A 113 -18.81 9.14 13.70
CA SER A 113 -19.46 9.52 14.95
C SER A 113 -19.94 10.97 15.00
N GLY A 114 -19.76 11.74 13.91
CA GLY A 114 -20.17 13.14 13.82
C GLY A 114 -19.35 14.10 14.68
N ARG A 115 -18.18 13.69 15.17
CA ARG A 115 -17.28 14.56 15.95
C ARG A 115 -16.56 15.57 15.07
N ILE A 116 -16.27 15.20 13.83
CA ILE A 116 -15.70 16.08 12.82
C ILE A 116 -16.46 15.91 11.51
N THR A 117 -16.52 16.98 10.72
CA THR A 117 -17.07 16.95 9.37
C THR A 117 -15.99 16.53 8.40
N ASP A 118 -16.29 15.60 7.49
CA ASP A 118 -15.39 15.30 6.38
C ASP A 118 -15.47 16.41 5.32
N PHE A 119 -14.43 17.22 5.22
CA PHE A 119 -14.42 18.38 4.35
C PHE A 119 -14.16 17.97 2.90
N LYS A 120 -15.04 18.43 2.00
CA LYS A 120 -14.88 18.30 0.55
C LYS A 120 -13.93 19.38 0.03
N ILE A 121 -12.92 18.96 -0.73
CA ILE A 121 -11.89 19.81 -1.33
C ILE A 121 -12.23 20.12 -2.79
N ILE A 122 -12.65 19.08 -3.53
CA ILE A 122 -13.07 19.12 -4.94
C ILE A 122 -14.40 18.38 -5.06
#